data_AF-W4MBT3-F1
#
_entry.id   AF-W4MBT3-F1
#
_cell.length_a   1.000
_cell.length_b   1.000
_cell.length_c   1.000
_cell.angle_alpha   90.00
_cell.angle_beta   90.00
_cell.angle_gamma   90.00
#
_symmetry.space_group_name_H-M   'P 1'
#
loop_
_entity.id
_entity.type
_entity.pdbx_description
1 polymer ?
#
loop_
_entity_poly.entity_id
_entity_poly.type
_entity_poly.pdbx_seq_one_letter_code
_entity_poly.pdbx_strand_id
1 'polypeptide(L)'
;MIVKNRIEGTRISVWDVLHYLESRWPYPEIAGALNLTEGQVKAAVAYIEDHRDEVLMVHRQIEARKSCGNSPDIRAKVAKSRAKLQTWLKHRHETNL
;
A
#
# COMPACT_ATOMS: atom_id res chain seq x y z
N MET A 1 19.36 2.23 1.54
CA MET A 1 19.38 2.12 0.07
C MET A 1 18.16 1.33 -0.43
N ILE A 2 18.00 1.12 -1.75
CA ILE A 2 16.91 0.26 -2.28
C ILE A 2 17.37 -1.20 -2.26
N VAL A 3 16.57 -2.09 -1.66
CA VAL A 3 16.81 -3.53 -1.56
C VAL A 3 15.56 -4.26 -2.03
N LYS A 4 15.66 -5.06 -3.10
CA LYS A 4 14.52 -5.79 -3.68
C LYS A 4 13.29 -4.88 -3.92
N ASN A 5 13.48 -3.75 -4.59
CA ASN A 5 12.43 -2.75 -4.88
C ASN A 5 11.79 -2.10 -3.64
N ARG A 6 12.44 -2.19 -2.47
CA ARG A 6 12.00 -1.59 -1.21
C ARG A 6 13.04 -0.65 -0.64
N ILE A 7 12.58 0.37 0.06
CA ILE A 7 13.44 1.25 0.84
C ILE A 7 13.89 0.48 2.08
N GLU A 8 15.20 0.27 2.20
CA GLU A 8 15.83 -0.44 3.32
C GLU A 8 15.38 0.10 4.68
N GLY A 9 15.16 -0.82 5.62
CA GLY A 9 14.63 -0.51 6.94
C GLY A 9 13.13 -0.24 6.97
N THR A 10 12.43 -0.32 5.83
CA THR A 10 10.99 -0.06 5.74
C THR A 10 10.25 -1.17 5.00
N ARG A 11 8.91 -1.16 5.11
CA ARG A 11 8.04 -1.96 4.23
C ARG A 11 7.61 -1.22 2.96
N ILE A 12 8.09 0.02 2.77
CA ILE A 12 7.74 0.89 1.65
C ILE A 12 8.52 0.46 0.41
N SER A 13 7.78 0.24 -0.67
CA SER A 13 8.29 -0.10 -2.00
C SER A 13 8.48 1.15 -2.86
N VAL A 14 9.26 1.01 -3.94
CA VAL A 14 9.39 2.07 -4.96
C VAL A 14 8.05 2.36 -5.66
N TRP A 15 7.13 1.39 -5.71
CA TRP A 15 5.78 1.60 -6.24
C TRP A 15 4.90 2.45 -5.32
N ASP A 16 5.11 2.36 -4.00
CA ASP A 16 4.42 3.23 -3.05
C ASP A 16 4.83 4.70 -3.27
N VAL A 17 6.13 4.95 -3.51
CA VAL A 17 6.62 6.29 -3.88
C VAL A 17 6.07 6.72 -5.25
N LEU A 18 6.14 5.85 -6.25
CA LEU A 18 5.67 6.14 -7.60
C LEU A 18 4.18 6.50 -7.65
N HIS A 19 3.34 5.86 -6.84
CA HIS A 19 1.91 6.18 -6.74
C HIS A 19 1.67 7.67 -6.44
N TYR A 20 2.45 8.25 -5.53
CA TYR A 20 2.36 9.67 -5.20
C TYR A 20 3.00 10.57 -6.27
N LEU A 21 4.07 10.12 -6.92
CA LEU A 21 4.68 10.84 -8.05
C LEU A 21 3.73 10.96 -9.24
N GLU A 22 2.99 9.89 -9.59
CA GLU A 22 1.96 9.94 -10.64
C GLU A 22 0.81 10.90 -10.28
N SER A 23 0.55 11.05 -8.98
CA SER A 23 -0.40 12.03 -8.44
C SER A 23 0.17 13.45 -8.33
N ARG A 24 1.41 13.67 -8.78
CA ARG A 24 2.15 14.96 -8.77
C ARG A 24 2.39 15.55 -7.38
N TRP A 25 2.53 14.70 -6.36
CA TRP A 25 2.86 15.17 -5.02
C TRP A 25 4.32 15.66 -4.96
N PRO A 26 4.61 16.74 -4.23
CA PRO A 26 5.99 17.19 -4.01
C PRO A 26 6.71 16.27 -3.02
N TYR A 27 8.03 16.13 -3.17
CA TYR A 27 8.82 15.15 -2.40
C TYR A 27 8.70 15.28 -0.87
N PRO A 28 8.64 16.49 -0.26
CA PRO A 28 8.44 16.62 1.17
C PRO A 28 7.10 16.06 1.66
N GLU A 29 6.04 16.19 0.86
CA GLU A 29 4.72 15.63 1.20
C GLU A 29 4.72 14.10 1.10
N ILE A 30 5.39 13.55 0.08
CA ILE A 30 5.60 12.10 -0.05
C ILE A 30 6.39 11.57 1.15
N ALA A 31 7.45 12.26 1.54
CA ALA A 31 8.28 11.91 2.69
C ALA A 31 7.44 11.89 3.98
N GLY A 32 6.61 12.91 4.21
CA GLY A 32 5.69 12.97 5.34
C GLY A 32 4.66 11.84 5.33
N ALA A 33 4.00 11.60 4.19
CA ALA A 33 2.96 10.58 4.06
C ALA A 33 3.48 9.16 4.27
N LEU A 34 4.70 8.86 3.79
CA LEU A 34 5.31 7.54 3.86
C LEU A 34 6.24 7.36 5.07
N ASN A 35 6.38 8.38 5.92
CA ASN A 35 7.33 8.43 7.03
C ASN A 35 8.77 8.08 6.58
N LEU A 36 9.21 8.73 5.50
CA LEU A 36 10.54 8.60 4.92
C LEU A 36 11.32 9.89 5.10
N THR A 37 12.64 9.81 5.00
CA THR A 37 13.46 11.01 4.80
C THR A 37 13.39 11.47 3.34
N GLU A 38 13.60 12.76 3.08
CA GLU A 38 13.71 13.26 1.70
C GLU A 38 14.84 12.56 0.91
N GLY A 39 15.93 12.17 1.58
CA GLY A 39 17.01 11.40 0.96
C GLY A 39 16.56 10.03 0.49
N GLN A 40 15.70 9.34 1.26
CA GLN A 40 15.10 8.07 0.85
C GLN A 40 14.12 8.25 -0.33
N VAL A 41 13.33 9.34 -0.34
CA VAL A 41 12.45 9.66 -1.48
C VAL A 41 13.29 9.92 -2.74
N LYS A 42 14.33 10.75 -2.65
CA LYS A 42 15.24 11.04 -3.78
C LYS A 42 15.94 9.77 -4.28
N ALA A 43 16.40 8.90 -3.39
CA ALA A 43 17.00 7.62 -3.77
C ALA A 43 15.99 6.68 -4.47
N ALA A 44 14.73 6.67 -4.02
CA ALA A 44 13.67 5.92 -4.69
C ALA A 44 13.35 6.51 -6.07
N VAL A 45 13.29 7.83 -6.22
CA VAL A 45 13.11 8.51 -7.51
C VAL A 45 14.22 8.13 -8.49
N ALA A 46 15.49 8.25 -8.08
CA ALA A 46 16.62 7.88 -8.93
C ALA A 46 16.54 6.41 -9.36
N TYR A 47 16.20 5.50 -8.44
CA TYR A 47 16.01 4.10 -8.76
C TYR A 47 14.87 3.88 -9.77
N ILE A 48 13.75 4.57 -9.62
CA ILE A 48 12.61 4.52 -10.54
C ILE A 48 13.00 5.00 -11.93
N GLU A 49 13.79 6.07 -12.02
CA GLU A 49 14.27 6.61 -13.30
C GLU A 49 15.19 5.61 -14.01
N ASP A 50 16.12 4.99 -13.28
CA ASP A 50 17.06 3.99 -13.81
C ASP A 50 16.36 2.69 -14.27
N HIS A 51 15.20 2.35 -13.68
CA HIS A 51 14.47 1.10 -13.93
C HIS A 51 13.05 1.33 -14.48
N ARG A 52 12.86 2.46 -15.16
CA ARG A 52 11.54 3.05 -15.45
C ARG A 52 10.54 2.07 -16.06
N ASP A 53 10.93 1.33 -17.09
CA ASP A 53 10.00 0.47 -17.83
C ASP A 53 9.52 -0.72 -16.98
N GLU A 54 10.43 -1.37 -16.25
CA GLU A 54 10.09 -2.48 -15.34
C GLU A 54 9.19 -1.98 -14.21
N VAL A 55 9.57 -0.88 -13.57
CA VAL A 55 8.83 -0.32 -12.44
C VAL A 55 7.43 0.10 -12.87
N LEU A 56 7.28 0.81 -14.00
CA LEU A 56 5.98 1.24 -14.52
C LEU A 56 5.10 0.06 -14.93
N MET A 57 5.68 -0.99 -15.53
CA MET A 57 4.93 -2.20 -15.89
C MET A 57 4.31 -2.83 -14.65
N VAL A 58 5.11 -3.06 -13.60
CA VAL A 58 4.61 -3.67 -12.36
C VAL A 58 3.66 -2.73 -11.63
N HIS A 59 3.92 -1.41 -11.64
CA HIS A 59 3.02 -0.43 -11.04
C HIS A 59 1.61 -0.52 -11.64
N ARG A 60 1.51 -0.51 -12.98
CA ARG A 60 0.23 -0.61 -13.68
C ARG A 60 -0.52 -1.91 -13.33
N GLN A 61 0.19 -3.03 -13.19
CA GLN A 61 -0.42 -4.29 -12.73
C GLN A 61 -0.97 -4.17 -11.30
N ILE A 62 -0.26 -3.50 -10.40
CA ILE A 62 -0.71 -3.26 -9.02
C ILE A 62 -1.98 -2.40 -9.02
N GLU A 63 -2.00 -1.29 -9.75
CA GLU A 63 -3.18 -0.41 -9.80
C GLU A 63 -4.39 -1.07 -10.46
N ALA A 64 -4.18 -1.86 -11.52
CA ALA A 64 -5.24 -2.65 -12.13
C ALA A 64 -5.83 -3.67 -11.14
N ARG A 65 -4.99 -4.33 -10.34
CA ARG A 65 -5.49 -5.27 -9.31
C ARG A 65 -6.26 -4.54 -8.22
N LYS A 66 -5.81 -3.36 -7.80
CA LYS A 66 -6.52 -2.51 -6.81
C LYS A 66 -7.89 -2.10 -7.32
N SER A 67 -8.02 -1.71 -8.59
CA SER A 67 -9.29 -1.27 -9.17
C SER A 67 -10.30 -2.39 -9.39
N CYS A 68 -9.85 -3.63 -9.62
CA CYS A 68 -10.74 -4.79 -9.73
C CYS A 68 -11.43 -5.19 -8.40
N GLY A 69 -10.88 -4.77 -7.26
CA GLY A 69 -11.39 -5.16 -5.94
C GLY A 69 -11.25 -6.65 -5.62
N ASN A 70 -11.91 -7.09 -4.54
CA ASN A 70 -11.84 -8.47 -4.06
C ASN A 70 -12.71 -9.41 -4.90
N SER A 71 -12.25 -10.63 -5.18
CA SER A 71 -13.04 -11.67 -5.87
C SER A 71 -14.29 -12.09 -5.06
N PRO A 72 -15.31 -12.71 -5.68
CA PRO A 72 -16.49 -13.19 -4.96
C PRO A 72 -16.17 -14.06 -3.75
N ASP A 73 -15.21 -14.98 -3.88
CA ASP A 73 -14.79 -15.87 -2.78
C ASP A 73 -14.17 -15.10 -1.62
N ILE A 74 -13.35 -14.09 -1.91
CA ILE A 74 -12.75 -13.24 -0.88
C ILE A 74 -13.84 -12.39 -0.22
N ARG A 75 -14.77 -11.82 -0.99
CA ARG A 75 -15.91 -11.08 -0.42
C ARG A 75 -16.77 -11.95 0.48
N ALA A 76 -17.03 -13.20 0.11
CA ALA A 76 -17.76 -14.15 0.94
C ALA A 76 -17.02 -14.46 2.27
N LYS A 77 -15.70 -14.66 2.22
CA LYS A 77 -14.86 -14.83 3.42
C LYS A 77 -14.91 -13.60 4.33
N VAL A 78 -14.80 -12.40 3.77
CA VAL A 78 -14.91 -11.14 4.52
C VAL A 78 -16.28 -11.02 5.18
N ALA A 79 -17.37 -11.31 4.45
CA ALA A 79 -18.73 -11.28 4.99
C ALA A 79 -18.91 -12.26 6.16
N LYS A 80 -18.42 -13.50 6.02
CA LYS A 80 -18.44 -14.51 7.08
C LYS A 80 -17.66 -14.05 8.33
N SER A 81 -16.46 -13.50 8.13
CA SER A 81 -15.65 -12.97 9.23
C SER A 81 -16.35 -11.81 9.94
N ARG A 82 -16.97 -10.89 9.17
CA ARG A 82 -17.73 -9.77 9.72
C ARG A 82 -18.93 -10.24 10.54
N ALA A 83 -19.67 -11.23 10.06
CA ALA A 83 -20.79 -11.81 10.80
C ALA A 83 -20.33 -12.39 12.15
N LYS A 84 -19.23 -13.16 12.16
CA LYS A 84 -18.64 -13.72 13.39
C LYS A 84 -18.25 -12.62 14.38
N LEU A 85 -17.60 -11.55 13.90
CA LEU A 85 -17.22 -10.41 14.73
C LEU A 85 -18.44 -9.71 15.35
N GLN A 86 -19.51 -9.51 14.57
CA GLN A 86 -20.73 -8.87 15.05
C GLN A 86 -21.43 -9.69 16.14
N THR A 87 -21.51 -11.01 15.98
CA THR A 87 -22.05 -11.90 17.03
C THR A 87 -21.22 -11.80 18.30
N TRP A 88 -19.89 -11.83 18.19
CA TRP A 88 -19.01 -11.69 19.35
C TRP A 88 -19.18 -10.34 20.06
N LEU A 89 -19.28 -9.24 19.32
CA LEU A 89 -19.50 -7.90 19.88
C LEU A 89 -20.82 -7.79 20.64
N LYS A 90 -21.92 -8.36 20.09
CA LYS A 90 -23.23 -8.37 20.75
C LYS A 90 -23.18 -9.13 22.07
N HIS A 91 -22.66 -10.35 22.03
CA HIS A 91 -22.53 -11.16 23.25
C HIS A 91 -21.68 -10.45 24.30
N ARG A 92 -20.54 -9.87 23.89
CA ARG A 92 -19.68 -9.09 24.79
C ARG A 92 -20.42 -7.90 25.39
N HIS A 93 -21.26 -7.19 24.63
CA HIS A 93 -22.03 -6.06 25.14
C HIS A 93 -23.07 -6.51 26.17
N GLU A 94 -23.77 -7.62 25.91
CA GLU A 94 -24.79 -8.19 26.81
C GLU A 94 -24.18 -8.75 28.12
N THR A 95 -22.98 -9.35 28.08
CA THR A 95 -22.31 -9.87 29.30
C THR A 95 -21.53 -8.83 30.11
N ASN A 96 -21.33 -7.61 29.60
CA ASN A 96 -20.66 -6.51 30.34
C ASN A 96 -21.66 -5.47 30.87
N LEU A 97 -22.96 -5.76 30.81
CA LEU A 97 -24.08 -5.03 31.43
C LEU A 97 -24.63 -5.88 32.57
#